data_AF-A0A921K4S4-F1
#
_entry.id   AF-A0A921K4S4-F1
#
_cell.length_a   1.000
_cell.length_b   1.000
_cell.length_c   1.000
_cell.angle_alpha   90.00
_cell.angle_beta   90.00
_cell.angle_gamma   90.00
#
_symmetry.space_group_name_H-M   'P 1'
#
loop_
_entity.id
_entity.type
_entity.pdbx_description
1 polymer ?
#
loop_
_entity_poly.entity_id
_entity_poly.type
_entity_poly.pdbx_seq_one_letter_code
_entity_poly.pdbx_strand_id
1 'polypeptide(L)'
;TRNFKSNFLTYILYEIFLILWTWLLIIPGLIKAYSYAMTPYILLDMLDSGHEPTATEAISASRKLMDGHKMDLFIFDLSFIGWWLLGIISCGIGLLWINPYYRQAKANFYRSLAGDQFAK
;
A
#
# COMPACT_ATOMS: atom_id res chain seq x y z
N THR A 1 13.42 10.72 -46.21
CA THR A 1 14.19 9.86 -45.26
C THR A 1 15.29 10.58 -44.47
N ARG A 2 15.57 11.88 -44.68
CA ARG A 2 16.77 12.56 -44.15
C ARG A 2 16.87 12.67 -42.62
N ASN A 3 15.77 12.60 -41.87
CA ASN A 3 15.77 12.81 -40.40
C ASN A 3 15.21 11.63 -39.59
N PHE A 4 15.08 10.43 -40.15
CA PHE A 4 14.47 9.29 -39.45
C PHE A 4 15.20 8.93 -38.14
N LYS A 5 16.54 8.84 -38.18
CA LYS A 5 17.35 8.50 -36.99
C LYS A 5 17.18 9.51 -35.85
N SER A 6 17.23 10.81 -36.17
CA SER A 6 17.06 11.85 -35.15
C SER A 6 15.65 11.84 -34.56
N ASN A 7 14.61 11.73 -35.39
CA ASN A 7 13.23 11.63 -34.88
C ASN A 7 13.05 10.40 -33.99
N PHE A 8 13.54 9.22 -34.43
CA PHE A 8 13.43 7.98 -33.67
C PHE A 8 14.14 8.07 -32.30
N LEU A 9 15.37 8.60 -32.26
CA LEU A 9 16.09 8.80 -31.00
C LEU A 9 15.39 9.80 -30.08
N THR A 10 14.84 10.89 -30.64
CA THR A 10 14.07 11.87 -29.85
C THR A 10 12.83 11.24 -29.22
N TYR A 11 12.07 10.43 -29.96
CA TYR A 11 10.93 9.70 -29.40
C TYR A 11 11.32 8.73 -28.29
N ILE A 12 12.41 7.96 -28.47
CA ILE A 12 12.90 7.06 -27.41
C ILE A 12 13.30 7.85 -26.16
N LEU A 13 14.05 8.94 -26.30
CA LEU A 13 14.47 9.77 -25.18
C LEU A 13 13.27 10.41 -24.47
N TYR A 14 12.28 10.89 -25.24
CA TYR A 14 11.03 11.41 -24.70
C TYR A 14 10.30 10.36 -23.84
N GLU A 15 10.13 9.13 -24.34
CA GLU A 15 9.50 8.03 -23.58
C GLU A 15 10.29 7.67 -22.32
N ILE A 16 11.62 7.58 -22.42
CA ILE A 16 12.48 7.31 -21.25
C ILE A 16 12.32 8.39 -20.18
N PHE A 17 12.34 9.66 -20.57
CA PHE A 17 12.17 10.76 -19.62
C PHE A 17 10.77 10.75 -19.01
N LEU A 18 9.71 10.51 -19.79
CA LEU A 18 8.36 10.40 -19.25
C LEU A 18 8.22 9.27 -18.23
N ILE A 19 8.75 8.09 -18.55
CA ILE A 19 8.74 6.94 -17.64
C ILE A 19 9.50 7.31 -16.36
N LEU A 20 10.71 7.87 -16.48
CA LEU A 20 11.52 8.26 -15.33
C LEU A 20 10.79 9.24 -14.40
N TRP A 21 10.21 10.30 -14.96
CA TRP A 21 9.42 11.27 -14.19
C TRP A 21 8.20 10.63 -13.51
N THR A 22 7.55 9.69 -14.20
CA THR A 22 6.41 8.95 -13.65
C THR A 22 6.83 8.08 -12.47
N TRP A 23 7.91 7.29 -12.60
CA TRP A 23 8.42 6.45 -11.52
C TRP A 23 8.89 7.28 -10.31
N LEU A 24 9.50 8.45 -10.55
CA LEU A 24 9.93 9.36 -9.48
C LEU A 24 8.77 9.77 -8.57
N LEU A 25 7.55 9.89 -9.10
CA LEU A 25 6.37 10.26 -8.31
C LEU A 25 5.62 9.04 -7.76
N ILE A 26 5.58 7.93 -8.49
CA ILE A 26 4.88 6.71 -8.07
C ILE A 26 5.55 6.07 -6.85
N ILE A 27 6.87 5.91 -6.87
CA ILE A 27 7.61 5.23 -5.79
C ILE A 27 7.40 5.92 -4.42
N PRO A 28 7.61 7.24 -4.25
CA PRO A 28 7.38 7.89 -2.97
C PRO A 28 5.90 7.88 -2.57
N GLY A 29 4.98 7.97 -3.53
CA GLY A 29 3.54 7.83 -3.29
C GLY A 29 3.19 6.46 -2.69
N LEU A 30 3.75 5.38 -3.26
CA LEU A 30 3.56 4.02 -2.77
C LEU A 30 4.13 3.82 -1.36
N ILE A 31 5.36 4.29 -1.12
CA ILE A 31 5.99 4.23 0.21
C ILE A 31 5.14 4.95 1.26
N LYS A 32 4.58 6.13 0.91
CA LYS A 32 3.69 6.88 1.78
C LYS A 32 2.36 6.18 2.01
N ALA A 33 1.77 5.56 0.99
CA ALA A 33 0.56 4.77 1.13
C ALA A 33 0.75 3.63 2.14
N TYR A 34 1.86 2.88 2.04
CA TYR A 34 2.19 1.82 3.01
C TYR A 34 2.45 2.38 4.42
N SER A 35 3.07 3.56 4.52
CA SER A 35 3.28 4.22 5.82
C SER A 35 1.98 4.58 6.56
N TYR A 36 0.88 4.79 5.83
CA TYR A 36 -0.42 5.17 6.39
C TYR A 36 -1.44 4.01 6.39
N ALA A 37 -1.02 2.81 5.97
CA ALA A 37 -1.91 1.67 5.81
C ALA A 37 -2.54 1.19 7.12
N MET A 38 -1.93 1.49 8.27
CA MET A 38 -2.42 1.07 9.60
C MET A 38 -3.27 2.13 10.30
N THR A 39 -3.37 3.34 9.75
CA THR A 39 -4.21 4.42 10.29
C THR A 39 -5.64 3.99 10.63
N PRO A 40 -6.40 3.28 9.77
CA PRO A 40 -7.77 2.92 10.11
C PRO A 40 -7.87 1.95 11.30
N TYR A 41 -6.90 1.04 11.47
CA TYR A 41 -6.88 0.12 12.60
C TYR A 41 -6.54 0.85 13.91
N ILE A 42 -5.52 1.70 13.88
CA ILE A 42 -5.13 2.52 15.05
C ILE A 42 -6.26 3.46 15.46
N LEU A 43 -6.95 4.08 14.50
CA LEU A 43 -8.06 4.97 14.77
C LEU A 43 -9.21 4.23 15.49
N LEU A 44 -9.53 3.02 15.05
CA LEU A 44 -10.56 2.19 15.69
C LEU A 44 -10.15 1.82 17.12
N ASP A 45 -8.92 1.34 17.32
CA ASP A 45 -8.43 0.96 18.64
C ASP A 45 -8.43 2.16 19.63
N MET A 46 -8.04 3.35 19.16
CA MET A 46 -8.08 4.58 19.97
C MET A 46 -9.52 5.00 20.35
N LEU A 47 -10.47 4.88 19.40
CA LEU A 47 -11.87 5.20 19.68
C LEU A 47 -12.48 4.19 20.66
N ASP A 48 -12.13 2.91 20.53
CA ASP A 48 -12.60 1.83 21.40
C ASP A 48 -12.05 1.97 22.84
N SER A 49 -10.86 2.57 23.03
CA SER A 49 -10.32 2.90 24.35
C SER A 49 -10.93 4.18 24.98
N GLY A 50 -11.81 4.87 24.26
CA GLY A 50 -12.45 6.11 24.71
C GLY A 50 -11.59 7.36 24.52
N HIS A 51 -10.50 7.26 23.76
CA HIS A 51 -9.69 8.40 23.34
C HIS A 51 -10.32 9.04 22.09
N GLU A 52 -10.33 10.37 22.02
CA GLU A 52 -10.74 11.12 20.82
C GLU A 52 -9.49 11.66 20.10
N PRO A 53 -8.89 10.87 19.18
CA PRO A 53 -7.64 11.27 18.54
C PRO A 53 -7.84 12.45 17.60
N THR A 54 -6.84 13.32 17.53
CA THR A 54 -6.81 14.39 16.53
C THR A 54 -6.69 13.80 15.12
N ALA A 55 -7.19 14.51 14.09
CA ALA A 55 -7.20 14.04 12.70
C ALA A 55 -5.83 13.52 12.17
N THR A 56 -4.72 13.99 12.73
CA THR A 56 -3.35 13.61 12.34
C THR A 56 -2.70 12.60 13.28
N GLU A 57 -3.31 12.31 14.43
CA GLU A 57 -2.72 11.49 15.49
C GLU A 57 -2.60 10.04 15.06
N ALA A 58 -3.70 9.44 14.57
CA ALA A 58 -3.71 8.08 14.03
C ALA A 58 -2.79 7.93 12.79
N ILE A 59 -2.66 8.98 11.96
CA ILE A 59 -1.75 9.00 10.81
C ILE A 59 -0.29 8.99 11.28
N SER A 60 0.03 9.82 12.28
CA SER A 60 1.38 9.92 12.84
C SER A 60 1.78 8.64 13.57
N ALA A 61 0.85 8.06 14.32
CA ALA A 61 1.01 6.76 14.96
C ALA A 61 1.25 5.65 13.93
N SER A 62 0.45 5.58 12.85
CA SER A 62 0.68 4.62 11.76
C SER A 62 2.06 4.79 11.13
N ARG A 63 2.47 6.04 10.87
CA ARG A 63 3.79 6.32 10.29
C ARG A 63 4.94 5.84 11.19
N LYS A 64 4.80 6.00 12.51
CA LYS A 64 5.79 5.53 13.49
C LYS A 64 5.79 4.01 13.61
N LEU A 65 4.61 3.39 13.65
CA LEU A 65 4.44 1.94 13.72
C LEU A 65 5.01 1.24 12.48
N MET A 66 4.81 1.84 11.31
CA MET A 66 5.26 1.28 10.04
C MET A 66 6.73 1.58 9.72
N ASP A 67 7.48 2.28 10.56
CA ASP A 67 8.88 2.56 10.28
C ASP A 67 9.71 1.27 10.40
N GLY A 68 10.45 0.94 9.35
CA GLY A 68 11.09 -0.39 9.19
C GLY A 68 10.20 -1.49 8.59
N HIS A 69 8.87 -1.37 8.67
CA HIS A 69 7.92 -2.44 8.29
C HIS A 69 7.16 -2.20 6.96
N LYS A 70 7.48 -1.13 6.24
CA LYS A 70 6.83 -0.80 4.94
C LYS A 70 7.04 -1.88 3.89
N MET A 71 8.26 -2.45 3.86
CA MET A 71 8.60 -3.52 2.92
C MET A 71 7.92 -4.84 3.29
N ASP A 72 7.77 -5.11 4.59
CA ASP A 72 7.06 -6.31 5.06
C ASP A 72 5.61 -6.31 4.57
N LEU A 73 4.93 -5.16 4.63
CA LEU A 73 3.57 -5.01 4.13
C LEU A 73 3.50 -5.08 2.59
N PHE A 74 4.52 -4.62 1.88
CA PHE A 74 4.62 -4.80 0.43
C PHE A 74 4.77 -6.28 0.04
N ILE A 75 5.64 -7.02 0.73
CA ILE A 75 5.81 -8.47 0.51
C ILE A 75 4.53 -9.21 0.88
N PHE A 76 3.86 -8.80 1.96
CA PHE A 76 2.55 -9.31 2.34
C PHE A 76 1.56 -9.12 1.18
N ASP A 77 1.37 -7.91 0.66
CA ASP A 77 0.44 -7.66 -0.46
C ASP A 77 0.85 -8.43 -1.73
N LEU A 78 2.15 -8.58 -1.99
CA LEU A 78 2.66 -9.38 -3.10
C LEU A 78 2.32 -10.86 -2.96
N SER A 79 2.33 -11.41 -1.74
CA SER A 79 1.92 -12.81 -1.49
C SER A 79 0.44 -13.05 -1.83
N PHE A 80 -0.40 -12.01 -1.75
CA PHE A 80 -1.82 -12.09 -2.07
C PHE A 80 -2.12 -11.89 -3.56
N ILE A 81 -1.17 -11.44 -4.38
CA ILE A 81 -1.42 -11.11 -5.79
C ILE A 81 -1.93 -12.31 -6.59
N GLY A 82 -1.43 -13.51 -6.29
CA GLY A 82 -1.88 -14.75 -6.92
C GLY A 82 -3.34 -15.08 -6.58
N TRP A 83 -3.74 -14.86 -5.33
CA TRP A 83 -5.13 -15.03 -4.90
C TRP A 83 -6.04 -14.05 -5.59
N TRP A 84 -5.67 -12.76 -5.65
CA TRP A 84 -6.43 -11.75 -6.38
C TRP A 84 -6.61 -12.11 -7.85
N LEU A 85 -5.56 -12.62 -8.51
CA LEU A 85 -5.63 -13.07 -9.89
C LEU A 85 -6.62 -14.24 -10.07
N LEU A 86 -6.60 -15.24 -9.19
CA LEU A 86 -7.56 -16.35 -9.19
C LEU A 86 -9.00 -15.87 -8.97
N GLY A 87 -9.18 -14.88 -8.10
CA GLY A 87 -10.47 -14.24 -7.86
C GLY A 87 -11.02 -13.53 -9.10
N ILE A 88 -10.16 -12.86 -9.88
CA ILE A 88 -10.56 -12.21 -11.13
C ILE A 88 -10.90 -13.24 -12.21
N ILE A 89 -10.09 -14.30 -12.34
CA ILE A 89 -10.31 -15.38 -13.32
C ILE A 89 -11.66 -16.09 -13.08
N SER A 90 -12.09 -16.21 -11.82
CA SER A 90 -13.39 -16.78 -11.44
C SER A 90 -14.58 -15.82 -11.60
N CYS A 91 -14.47 -14.82 -12.49
CA CYS A 91 -15.47 -13.76 -12.68
C CYS A 91 -15.83 -13.00 -11.38
N GLY A 92 -14.90 -12.91 -10.44
CA GLY A 92 -15.08 -12.21 -9.16
C GLY A 92 -15.68 -13.06 -8.04
N ILE A 93 -16.10 -14.30 -8.29
CA ILE A 93 -16.72 -15.16 -7.26
C ILE A 93 -15.70 -15.52 -6.18
N GLY A 94 -14.46 -15.84 -6.55
CA GLY A 94 -13.40 -16.14 -5.59
C GLY A 94 -13.09 -14.99 -4.62
N LEU A 95 -13.37 -13.74 -5.02
CA LEU A 95 -13.14 -12.56 -4.19
C LEU A 95 -14.00 -12.54 -2.92
N LEU A 96 -15.14 -13.23 -2.91
CA LEU A 96 -16.01 -13.33 -1.74
C LEU A 96 -15.31 -14.02 -0.56
N TRP A 97 -14.42 -14.97 -0.83
CA TRP A 97 -13.62 -15.65 0.20
C TRP A 97 -12.25 -14.99 0.42
N ILE A 98 -11.63 -14.49 -0.66
CA ILE A 98 -10.30 -13.88 -0.57
C ILE A 98 -10.34 -12.57 0.23
N ASN A 99 -11.39 -11.76 0.07
CA ASN A 99 -11.50 -10.46 0.74
C ASN A 99 -11.53 -10.57 2.28
N PRO A 100 -12.41 -11.37 2.91
CA PRO A 100 -12.40 -11.52 4.37
C PRO A 100 -11.09 -12.15 4.87
N TYR A 101 -10.52 -13.11 4.12
CA TYR A 101 -9.23 -13.71 4.46
C TYR A 101 -8.08 -12.68 4.43
N TYR A 102 -8.01 -11.86 3.39
CA TYR A 102 -7.04 -10.76 3.26
C TYR A 102 -7.18 -9.74 4.39
N ARG A 103 -8.41 -9.31 4.70
CA ARG A 103 -8.69 -8.37 5.80
C ARG A 103 -8.27 -8.94 7.15
N GLN A 104 -8.57 -10.21 7.42
CA GLN A 104 -8.15 -10.88 8.64
C GLN A 104 -6.64 -10.98 8.75
N ALA A 105 -5.96 -11.35 7.67
CA ALA A 105 -4.51 -11.43 7.63
C ALA A 105 -3.86 -10.05 7.85
N LYS A 106 -4.44 -8.99 7.27
CA LYS A 106 -3.97 -7.60 7.44
C LYS A 106 -4.19 -7.09 8.87
N ALA A 107 -5.31 -7.44 9.50
CA ALA A 107 -5.56 -7.16 10.91
C ALA A 107 -4.59 -7.91 11.84
N ASN A 108 -4.23 -9.15 11.51
CA ASN A 108 -3.21 -9.89 12.25
C ASN A 108 -1.81 -9.27 12.09
N PHE A 109 -1.45 -8.83 10.88
CA PHE A 109 -0.22 -8.07 10.66
C PHE A 109 -0.19 -6.81 11.53
N TYR A 110 -1.27 -6.04 11.54
CA TYR A 110 -1.41 -4.89 12.42
C TYR A 110 -1.19 -5.25 13.90
N ARG A 111 -1.89 -6.27 14.41
CA ARG A 111 -1.75 -6.73 15.81
C ARG A 111 -0.34 -7.20 16.15
N SER A 112 0.36 -7.85 15.21
CA SER A 112 1.74 -8.28 15.44
C SER A 112 2.73 -7.13 15.62
N LEU A 113 2.42 -5.96 15.04
CA LEU A 113 3.23 -4.75 15.18
C LEU A 113 2.80 -3.90 16.36
N ALA A 114 1.49 -3.67 16.51
CA ALA A 114 0.93 -2.76 17.50
C ALA A 114 0.80 -3.38 18.91
N GLY A 115 0.61 -4.70 19.00
CA GLY A 115 0.21 -5.37 20.23
C GLY A 115 -1.02 -4.70 20.85
N ASP A 116 -0.96 -4.44 22.15
CA ASP A 116 -2.02 -3.74 22.90
C ASP A 116 -1.71 -2.24 23.10
N GLN A 117 -0.83 -1.65 22.27
CA GLN A 117 -0.38 -0.27 22.47
C GLN A 117 -1.50 0.76 22.34
N PHE A 118 -2.45 0.52 21.42
CA PHE A 118 -3.52 1.47 21.09
C PHE A 118 -4.89 1.09 21.68
N ALA A 119 -5.01 -0.14 22.20
CA ALA A 119 -6.24 -0.68 22.79
C ALA A 119 -6.31 -0.52 24.32
N LYS A 120 -5.35 0.19 24.92
CA LYS A 120 -5.31 0.54 26.35
C LYS A 120 -5.76 1.98 26.55
#